data_AF-A0A318YAK6-F1
#
_entry.id   AF-A0A318YAK6-F1
#
_cell.length_a   1.000
_cell.length_b   1.000
_cell.length_c   1.000
_cell.angle_alpha   90.00
_cell.angle_beta   90.00
_cell.angle_gamma   90.00
#
_symmetry.space_group_name_H-M   'P 1'
#
loop_
_entity.id
_entity.type
_entity.pdbx_description
1 polymer ?
#
loop_
_entity_poly.entity_id
_entity_poly.type
_entity_poly.pdbx_seq_one_letter_code
_entity_poly.pdbx_strand_id
1 'polypeptide(L)'
;MPTGLPYLQKLRKPQLAEWAELTDLQDYEDLTKPDLAAALDSHLQANESIFKTDARLADYYRRLSQSPRVYSPTKRAPKVEASPTPDEAPRSVRRRQVKAKVEREPTEESEPQTPGQVVGVQPPTMSSLVSELPPSPAVVTDVIDRQTAAWGKSVSELWSETGVHERTESLRSNLSSVKAFGTLILSVEALDVLRAVVPWNYVGTVPMPPWTHISDLKIAIPDIFILVEGHFWAVVSLWALISAALPFTVAYFFNLSLQAAQAGSQVRRGRAGVHASFDPLSFYIAKAVITYLVYTEQFTFWGAYQGLTIDRLEGSVPWGLNGALAGSAIGVIGTLYEAILRK
;
A
#
# COMPACT_ATOMS: atom_id res chain seq x y z
N MET A 1 35.39 -28.26 -8.96
CA MET A 1 35.07 -27.16 -9.90
C MET A 1 35.51 -25.86 -9.25
N PRO A 2 36.37 -25.07 -9.90
CA PRO A 2 36.80 -23.77 -9.36
C PRO A 2 35.57 -22.88 -9.16
N THR A 3 35.42 -22.34 -7.94
CA THR A 3 34.27 -21.52 -7.53
C THR A 3 34.39 -20.06 -7.99
N GLY A 4 35.53 -19.68 -8.59
CA GLY A 4 35.82 -18.35 -9.15
C GLY A 4 35.19 -18.08 -10.52
N LEU A 5 35.20 -19.06 -11.42
CA LEU A 5 34.63 -18.99 -12.77
C LEU A 5 33.17 -18.45 -12.83
N PRO A 6 32.20 -18.94 -12.01
CA PRO A 6 30.82 -18.43 -12.06
C PRO A 6 30.69 -16.99 -11.57
N TYR A 7 31.68 -16.46 -10.84
CA TYR A 7 31.74 -15.05 -10.47
C TYR A 7 32.24 -14.20 -11.64
N LEU A 8 33.31 -14.62 -12.33
CA LEU A 8 33.84 -13.92 -13.51
C LEU A 8 32.82 -13.86 -14.67
N GLN A 9 32.04 -14.92 -14.89
CA GLN A 9 30.99 -14.92 -15.92
C GLN A 9 29.87 -13.89 -15.67
N LYS A 10 29.63 -13.51 -14.41
CA LYS A 10 28.63 -12.49 -14.04
C LYS A 10 29.11 -11.07 -14.31
N LEU A 11 30.41 -10.84 -14.38
CA LEU A 11 30.98 -9.51 -14.66
C LEU A 11 30.69 -9.09 -16.10
N ARG A 12 30.71 -7.77 -16.36
CA ARG A 12 30.55 -7.22 -17.70
C ARG A 12 31.86 -7.38 -18.48
N LYS A 13 31.79 -7.54 -19.81
CA LYS A 13 33.00 -7.62 -20.68
C LYS A 13 34.02 -6.49 -20.42
N PRO A 14 33.64 -5.20 -20.28
CA PRO A 14 34.59 -4.14 -19.95
C PRO A 14 35.29 -4.33 -18.60
N GLN A 15 34.60 -4.83 -17.58
CA GLN A 15 35.21 -5.09 -16.26
C GLN A 15 36.20 -6.26 -16.32
N LEU A 16 35.91 -7.27 -17.14
CA LEU A 16 36.85 -8.37 -17.38
C LEU A 16 38.08 -7.90 -18.17
N ALA A 17 37.91 -6.96 -19.10
CA ALA A 17 39.01 -6.34 -19.85
C ALA A 17 39.89 -5.47 -18.95
N GLU A 18 39.30 -4.66 -18.05
CA GLU A 18 40.05 -3.92 -17.03
C GLU A 18 40.85 -4.86 -16.12
N TRP A 19 40.30 -6.03 -15.77
CA TRP A 19 41.02 -7.01 -14.95
C TRP A 19 42.11 -7.72 -15.74
N ALA A 20 41.90 -7.97 -17.02
CA ALA A 20 42.92 -8.51 -17.92
C ALA A 20 44.10 -7.53 -18.06
N GLU A 21 43.82 -6.24 -18.25
CA GLU A 21 44.84 -5.17 -18.31
C GLU A 21 45.59 -5.03 -16.98
N LEU A 22 44.87 -5.04 -15.85
CA LEU A 22 45.48 -4.94 -14.52
C LEU A 22 46.37 -6.14 -14.16
N THR A 23 46.06 -7.32 -14.69
CA THR A 23 46.81 -8.55 -14.43
C THR A 23 47.80 -8.88 -15.53
N ASP A 24 47.97 -8.00 -16.53
CA ASP A 24 48.86 -8.17 -17.68
C ASP A 24 48.60 -9.48 -18.45
N LEU A 25 47.31 -9.82 -18.64
CA LEU A 25 46.91 -10.97 -19.44
C LEU A 25 47.10 -10.64 -20.94
N GLN A 26 47.94 -11.40 -21.64
CA GLN A 26 48.17 -11.22 -23.08
C GLN A 26 46.97 -11.72 -23.92
N ASP A 27 46.80 -11.15 -25.12
CA ASP A 27 45.82 -11.57 -26.13
C ASP A 27 44.34 -11.57 -25.69
N TYR A 28 43.96 -10.65 -24.79
CA TYR A 28 42.59 -10.60 -24.23
C TYR A 28 41.56 -9.89 -25.13
N GLU A 29 41.98 -9.08 -26.10
CA GLU A 29 41.10 -8.24 -26.91
C GLU A 29 40.23 -9.05 -27.90
N ASP A 30 40.80 -10.13 -28.45
CA ASP A 30 40.14 -11.00 -29.45
C ASP A 30 39.24 -12.07 -28.81
N LEU A 31 39.29 -12.23 -27.49
CA LEU A 31 38.55 -13.27 -26.78
C LEU A 31 37.06 -12.93 -26.63
N THR A 32 36.22 -13.96 -26.81
CA THR A 32 34.80 -13.87 -26.48
C THR A 32 34.63 -13.74 -24.96
N LYS A 33 33.52 -13.15 -24.50
CA LYS A 33 33.28 -12.96 -23.05
C LYS A 33 33.48 -14.24 -22.20
N PRO A 34 32.91 -15.41 -22.56
CA PRO A 34 33.12 -16.62 -21.76
C PRO A 34 34.56 -17.12 -21.79
N ASP A 35 35.25 -17.00 -22.93
CA ASP A 35 36.64 -17.43 -23.07
C ASP A 35 37.59 -16.52 -22.31
N LEU A 36 37.35 -15.20 -22.34
CA LEU A 36 38.04 -14.20 -21.53
C LEU A 36 37.91 -14.50 -20.04
N ALA A 37 36.70 -14.87 -19.56
CA ALA A 37 36.49 -15.22 -18.16
C ALA A 37 37.22 -16.51 -17.77
N ALA A 38 37.28 -17.51 -18.66
CA ALA A 38 38.00 -18.76 -18.41
C ALA A 38 39.53 -18.57 -18.44
N ALA A 39 40.04 -17.78 -19.40
CA ALA A 39 41.45 -17.43 -19.48
C ALA A 39 41.91 -16.63 -18.24
N LEU A 40 41.10 -15.66 -17.81
CA LEU A 40 41.35 -14.87 -16.60
C LEU A 40 41.30 -15.73 -15.33
N ASP A 41 40.34 -16.67 -15.21
CA ASP A 41 40.27 -17.61 -14.07
C ASP A 41 41.54 -18.44 -13.95
N SER A 42 42.02 -18.99 -15.08
CA SER A 42 43.25 -19.77 -15.16
C SER A 42 44.48 -18.93 -14.79
N HIS A 43 44.56 -17.71 -15.33
CA HIS A 43 45.67 -16.78 -15.07
C HIS A 43 45.73 -16.34 -13.60
N LEU A 44 44.59 -16.02 -12.99
CA LEU A 44 44.48 -15.63 -11.58
C LEU A 44 44.77 -16.79 -10.62
N GLN A 45 44.47 -18.03 -11.02
CA GLN A 45 44.81 -19.23 -10.24
C GLN A 45 46.31 -19.56 -10.35
N ALA A 46 46.89 -19.43 -11.55
CA ALA A 46 48.32 -19.65 -11.78
C ALA A 46 49.19 -18.64 -11.01
N ASN A 47 48.73 -17.39 -10.90
CA ASN A 47 49.43 -16.28 -10.27
C ASN A 47 48.83 -15.87 -8.91
N GLU A 48 48.25 -16.82 -8.15
CA GLU A 48 47.59 -16.52 -6.86
C GLU A 48 48.54 -15.82 -5.88
N SER A 49 49.81 -16.22 -5.81
CA SER A 49 50.77 -15.65 -4.85
C SER A 49 51.04 -14.15 -5.04
N ILE A 50 50.85 -13.65 -6.26
CA ILE A 50 51.09 -12.25 -6.64
C ILE A 50 49.84 -11.42 -6.39
N PHE A 51 48.70 -11.88 -6.90
CA PHE A 51 47.45 -11.10 -6.95
C PHE A 51 46.55 -11.23 -5.72
N LYS A 52 46.83 -12.15 -4.80
CA LYS A 52 46.05 -12.34 -3.56
C LYS A 52 46.09 -11.12 -2.64
N THR A 53 47.13 -10.29 -2.74
CA THR A 53 47.30 -9.08 -1.93
C THR A 53 46.48 -7.90 -2.47
N ASP A 54 46.00 -7.97 -3.72
CA ASP A 54 45.28 -6.86 -4.35
C ASP A 54 43.84 -6.73 -3.83
N ALA A 55 43.51 -5.55 -3.30
CA ALA A 55 42.19 -5.26 -2.74
C ALA A 55 41.04 -5.37 -3.77
N ARG A 56 41.32 -5.20 -5.06
CA ARG A 56 40.34 -5.29 -6.15
C ARG A 56 39.94 -6.74 -6.48
N LEU A 57 40.87 -7.69 -6.27
CA LEU A 57 40.67 -9.12 -6.51
C LEU A 57 40.31 -9.89 -5.24
N ALA A 58 40.27 -9.21 -4.09
CA ALA A 58 39.93 -9.79 -2.79
C ALA A 58 38.59 -10.54 -2.81
N ASP A 59 37.57 -10.01 -3.49
CA ASP A 59 36.26 -10.67 -3.61
C ASP A 59 36.31 -11.95 -4.44
N TYR A 60 37.15 -12.00 -5.48
CA TYR A 60 37.38 -13.20 -6.27
C TYR A 60 38.10 -14.27 -5.43
N TYR A 61 39.21 -13.92 -4.78
CA TYR A 61 39.97 -14.86 -3.94
C TYR A 61 39.21 -15.29 -2.66
N ARG A 62 38.34 -14.43 -2.11
CA ARG A 62 37.43 -14.78 -1.02
C ARG A 62 36.43 -15.85 -1.44
N ARG A 63 35.95 -15.83 -2.69
CA ARG A 63 35.02 -16.83 -3.24
C ARG A 63 35.75 -18.10 -3.68
N LEU A 64 36.97 -17.98 -4.17
CA LEU A 64 37.84 -19.10 -4.52
C LEU A 64 38.21 -19.93 -3.27
N SER A 65 38.53 -19.26 -2.15
CA SER A 65 38.83 -19.91 -0.86
C SER A 65 37.59 -20.44 -0.13
N GLN A 66 36.39 -20.03 -0.53
CA GLN A 66 35.15 -20.62 -0.04
C GLN A 66 34.93 -21.98 -0.71
N SER A 67 35.41 -23.04 -0.04
CA SER A 67 35.08 -24.43 -0.36
C SER A 67 33.56 -24.61 -0.53
N PRO A 68 33.09 -25.42 -1.51
CA PRO A 68 31.68 -25.62 -1.75
C PRO A 68 31.03 -26.31 -0.54
N ARG A 69 30.53 -25.51 0.40
CA ARG A 69 29.70 -26.01 1.49
C ARG A 69 28.34 -26.42 0.93
N VAL A 70 28.27 -27.73 0.68
CA VAL A 70 27.12 -28.63 0.83
C VAL A 70 25.96 -27.94 1.56
N TYR A 71 24.96 -27.54 0.78
CA TYR A 71 23.64 -27.16 1.26
C TYR A 71 22.94 -28.46 1.68
N SER A 72 22.89 -28.76 2.98
CA SER A 72 22.03 -29.83 3.51
C SER A 72 20.86 -29.20 4.28
N PRO A 73 19.60 -29.40 3.85
CA PRO A 73 18.44 -28.92 4.57
C PRO A 73 18.07 -29.93 5.65
N THR A 74 18.35 -29.63 6.92
CA THR A 74 17.81 -30.40 8.04
C THR A 74 16.95 -29.52 8.94
N LYS A 75 15.65 -29.66 8.70
CA LYS A 75 14.54 -29.58 9.63
C LYS A 75 15.00 -29.84 11.09
N ARG A 76 14.92 -28.83 11.96
CA ARG A 76 15.03 -29.03 13.42
C ARG A 76 13.93 -28.26 14.12
N ALA A 77 12.93 -29.00 14.56
CA ALA A 77 11.95 -28.60 15.56
C ALA A 77 12.53 -28.89 16.97
N PRO A 78 11.86 -28.50 18.07
CA PRO A 78 12.39 -27.64 19.12
C PRO A 78 12.89 -28.42 20.37
N LYS A 79 13.74 -27.79 21.19
CA LYS A 79 13.91 -28.19 22.59
C LYS A 79 14.21 -26.97 23.47
N VAL A 80 13.47 -26.94 24.58
CA VAL A 80 13.33 -25.92 25.61
C VAL A 80 14.43 -26.07 26.67
N GLU A 81 14.64 -24.97 27.42
CA GLU A 81 15.27 -24.82 28.75
C GLU A 81 16.80 -24.67 28.80
N ALA A 82 17.30 -23.45 29.04
CA ALA A 82 17.48 -22.87 30.39
C ALA A 82 18.26 -21.55 30.29
N SER A 83 17.73 -20.50 30.95
CA SER A 83 18.33 -19.17 31.13
C SER A 83 19.54 -19.18 32.08
N PRO A 84 20.44 -18.17 32.07
CA PRO A 84 20.16 -16.90 32.77
C PRO A 84 20.65 -15.61 32.06
N THR A 85 19.73 -14.65 31.91
CA THR A 85 19.72 -13.20 32.27
C THR A 85 21.00 -12.30 32.07
N PRO A 86 20.94 -10.96 32.29
CA PRO A 86 20.85 -9.98 31.19
C PRO A 86 21.84 -8.79 31.33
N ASP A 87 22.50 -8.31 30.28
CA ASP A 87 23.03 -6.94 30.34
C ASP A 87 23.38 -6.33 28.99
N GLU A 88 23.22 -4.99 28.96
CA GLU A 88 23.60 -4.01 27.94
C GLU A 88 22.81 -3.93 26.62
N ALA A 89 21.82 -3.03 26.63
CA ALA A 89 21.71 -2.02 25.56
C ALA A 89 22.74 -0.89 25.83
N PRO A 90 22.91 0.18 25.02
CA PRO A 90 22.23 0.58 23.78
C PRO A 90 23.19 1.22 22.73
N ARG A 91 22.62 1.98 21.76
CA ARG A 91 23.19 3.08 20.94
C ARG A 91 23.59 2.71 19.51
N SER A 92 23.50 3.58 18.51
CA SER A 92 22.80 4.84 18.20
C SER A 92 23.38 5.31 16.83
N VAL A 93 22.86 6.41 16.25
CA VAL A 93 23.40 7.16 15.10
C VAL A 93 22.94 6.63 13.73
N ARG A 94 21.90 7.18 13.07
CA ARG A 94 21.61 8.54 12.56
C ARG A 94 22.45 8.99 11.34
N ARG A 95 21.73 9.08 10.20
CA ARG A 95 21.88 9.95 9.00
C ARG A 95 23.14 9.89 8.13
N ARG A 96 22.89 9.87 6.82
CA ARG A 96 23.58 10.78 5.88
C ARG A 96 22.61 11.31 4.81
N GLN A 97 22.29 12.60 4.90
CA GLN A 97 21.74 13.41 3.81
C GLN A 97 22.90 13.93 2.96
N VAL A 98 22.71 13.99 1.64
CA VAL A 98 23.65 14.58 0.68
C VAL A 98 23.29 16.05 0.45
N LYS A 99 24.31 16.91 0.45
CA LYS A 99 24.24 18.34 0.16
C LYS A 99 25.24 18.67 -0.93
N ALA A 100 24.85 19.48 -1.90
CA ALA A 100 25.68 20.21 -2.87
C ALA A 100 24.86 21.42 -3.33
N LYS A 101 25.38 22.61 -3.62
CA LYS A 101 26.66 23.30 -3.37
C LYS A 101 26.34 24.79 -3.65
N VAL A 102 26.89 25.70 -2.85
CA VAL A 102 26.75 27.16 -2.98
C VAL A 102 27.91 27.70 -3.81
N GLU A 103 27.65 28.72 -4.63
CA GLU A 103 28.67 29.63 -5.19
C GLU A 103 28.35 31.07 -4.74
N ARG A 104 29.41 31.82 -4.40
CA ARG A 104 29.44 33.13 -3.70
C ARG A 104 29.67 34.27 -4.70
N GLU A 105 29.25 35.49 -4.34
CA GLU A 105 30.11 36.67 -4.05
C GLU A 105 29.22 37.90 -3.66
N PRO A 106 29.78 38.94 -2.98
CA PRO A 106 29.12 39.81 -1.96
C PRO A 106 28.69 41.21 -2.49
N THR A 107 28.14 42.13 -1.69
CA THR A 107 28.86 43.29 -1.08
C THR A 107 27.86 44.24 -0.34
N GLU A 108 28.24 44.70 0.88
CA GLU A 108 27.98 46.00 1.59
C GLU A 108 26.54 46.56 1.78
N GLU A 109 26.15 47.36 2.80
CA GLU A 109 26.76 48.00 3.98
C GLU A 109 25.65 48.62 4.86
N SER A 110 26.01 48.98 6.11
CA SER A 110 25.47 50.07 6.95
C SER A 110 24.29 49.83 7.92
N GLU A 111 24.65 49.61 9.19
CA GLU A 111 24.05 50.25 10.39
C GLU A 111 24.47 51.77 10.47
N PRO A 112 24.18 52.62 11.49
CA PRO A 112 23.54 52.42 12.81
C PRO A 112 22.59 53.54 13.30
N GLN A 113 21.99 53.39 14.51
CA GLN A 113 22.08 54.34 15.65
C GLN A 113 20.96 54.18 16.72
N THR A 114 21.39 53.82 17.94
CA THR A 114 20.80 54.06 19.29
C THR A 114 20.95 55.55 19.72
N PRO A 115 20.58 56.05 20.93
CA PRO A 115 19.91 55.46 22.13
C PRO A 115 18.81 56.37 22.79
N GLY A 116 18.16 55.92 23.89
CA GLY A 116 17.49 56.84 24.82
C GLY A 116 16.45 56.24 25.78
N GLN A 117 16.81 56.18 27.06
CA GLN A 117 16.10 55.64 28.23
C GLN A 117 15.17 56.68 28.88
N VAL A 118 13.92 56.34 29.29
CA VAL A 118 13.29 56.86 30.54
C VAL A 118 12.16 55.95 31.04
N VAL A 119 12.15 55.72 32.36
CA VAL A 119 11.14 55.04 33.18
C VAL A 119 9.95 55.97 33.49
N GLY A 120 8.72 55.44 33.54
CA GLY A 120 7.53 56.13 34.05
C GLY A 120 6.42 55.16 34.46
N VAL A 121 5.90 55.32 35.68
CA VAL A 121 5.03 54.41 36.43
C VAL A 121 3.56 54.90 36.42
N GLN A 122 2.59 53.95 36.35
CA GLN A 122 1.19 54.01 36.87
C GLN A 122 0.08 54.68 36.03
N PRO A 123 -1.25 54.47 36.29
CA PRO A 123 -2.11 53.31 36.65
C PRO A 123 -3.22 53.01 35.57
N PRO A 124 -4.12 52.02 35.76
CA PRO A 124 -5.20 51.73 34.80
C PRO A 124 -6.43 52.64 35.04
N THR A 125 -6.99 53.19 33.96
CA THR A 125 -8.32 53.83 33.99
C THR A 125 -9.14 53.42 32.78
N MET A 126 -10.32 52.88 33.06
CA MET A 126 -11.35 52.50 32.10
C MET A 126 -11.86 53.70 31.31
N SER A 127 -12.09 53.51 30.01
CA SER A 127 -13.03 54.33 29.23
C SER A 127 -13.70 53.39 28.23
N SER A 128 -14.92 52.98 28.56
CA SER A 128 -16.16 53.52 28.00
C SER A 128 -16.52 52.86 26.67
N LEU A 129 -17.51 51.97 26.74
CA LEU A 129 -18.39 51.61 25.64
C LEU A 129 -18.93 52.90 25.01
N VAL A 130 -18.33 53.33 23.90
CA VAL A 130 -18.98 54.23 22.95
C VAL A 130 -19.10 53.44 21.67
N SER A 131 -20.33 53.02 21.44
CA SER A 131 -20.84 52.49 20.18
C SER A 131 -20.72 53.58 19.11
N GLU A 132 -19.58 53.66 18.42
CA GLU A 132 -19.51 54.31 17.11
C GLU A 132 -19.82 53.26 16.06
N LEU A 133 -21.06 53.31 15.55
CA LEU A 133 -21.44 52.64 14.32
C LEU A 133 -20.45 53.07 13.22
N PRO A 134 -19.77 52.17 12.49
CA PRO A 134 -19.02 52.58 11.31
C PRO A 134 -20.00 53.05 10.22
N PRO A 135 -19.97 54.32 9.81
CA PRO A 135 -20.75 54.79 8.69
C PRO A 135 -19.92 54.55 7.42
N SER A 136 -20.16 53.45 6.71
CA SER A 136 -20.04 53.35 5.24
C SER A 136 -20.05 51.87 4.79
N PRO A 137 -20.90 51.50 3.81
CA PRO A 137 -20.97 50.14 3.28
C PRO A 137 -19.64 49.68 2.66
N ALA A 138 -18.77 50.59 2.23
CA ALA A 138 -17.46 50.27 1.66
C ALA A 138 -16.46 49.70 2.69
N VAL A 139 -16.60 50.06 3.97
CA VAL A 139 -15.72 49.54 5.03
C VAL A 139 -16.13 48.13 5.44
N VAL A 140 -17.44 47.82 5.40
CA VAL A 140 -17.93 46.45 5.64
C VAL A 140 -17.56 45.53 4.48
N THR A 141 -17.60 46.00 3.23
CA THR A 141 -17.12 45.21 2.09
C THR A 141 -15.61 44.99 2.14
N ASP A 142 -14.81 46.01 2.50
CA ASP A 142 -13.36 45.83 2.64
C ASP A 142 -12.99 44.87 3.77
N VAL A 143 -13.75 44.85 4.87
CA VAL A 143 -13.53 43.90 5.98
C VAL A 143 -13.96 42.49 5.58
N ILE A 144 -15.07 42.33 4.86
CA ILE A 144 -15.52 41.04 4.33
C ILE A 144 -14.57 40.53 3.24
N ASP A 145 -14.07 41.39 2.35
CA ASP A 145 -13.12 41.03 1.30
C ASP A 145 -11.77 40.64 1.89
N ARG A 146 -11.32 41.33 2.95
CA ARG A 146 -10.11 40.93 3.69
C ARG A 146 -10.30 39.60 4.43
N GLN A 147 -11.46 39.36 5.04
CA GLN A 147 -11.76 38.08 5.69
C GLN A 147 -11.91 36.95 4.67
N THR A 148 -12.52 37.21 3.52
CA THR A 148 -12.70 36.24 2.43
C THR A 148 -11.39 35.94 1.73
N ALA A 149 -10.54 36.95 1.52
CA ALA A 149 -9.19 36.77 0.98
C ALA A 149 -8.27 36.05 1.97
N ALA A 150 -8.39 36.34 3.28
CA ALA A 150 -7.66 35.63 4.32
C ALA A 150 -8.12 34.18 4.45
N TRP A 151 -9.43 33.93 4.39
CA TRP A 151 -10.01 32.58 4.39
C TRP A 151 -9.65 31.79 3.14
N GLY A 152 -9.69 32.41 1.96
CA GLY A 152 -9.27 31.79 0.71
C GLY A 152 -7.80 31.41 0.74
N LYS A 153 -6.94 32.26 1.31
CA LYS A 153 -5.52 31.95 1.52
C LYS A 153 -5.34 30.81 2.51
N SER A 154 -5.97 30.85 3.68
CA SER A 154 -5.87 29.78 4.68
C SER A 154 -6.44 28.45 4.18
N VAL A 155 -7.53 28.46 3.41
CA VAL A 155 -8.09 27.24 2.80
C VAL A 155 -7.15 26.72 1.71
N SER A 156 -6.57 27.58 0.88
CA SER A 156 -5.60 27.15 -0.15
C SER A 156 -4.27 26.64 0.44
N GLU A 157 -3.82 27.24 1.53
CA GLU A 157 -2.60 26.89 2.25
C GLU A 157 -2.81 25.58 3.02
N LEU A 158 -3.93 25.43 3.72
CA LEU A 158 -4.32 24.15 4.32
C LEU A 158 -4.58 23.06 3.27
N TRP A 159 -5.13 23.38 2.09
CA TRP A 159 -5.40 22.42 1.00
C TRP A 159 -4.13 21.96 0.28
N SER A 160 -3.13 22.82 0.16
CA SER A 160 -1.80 22.48 -0.38
C SER A 160 -0.92 21.79 0.66
N GLU A 161 -1.00 22.17 1.94
CA GLU A 161 -0.26 21.58 3.05
C GLU A 161 -0.81 20.19 3.46
N THR A 162 -2.12 19.94 3.30
CA THR A 162 -2.72 18.61 3.60
C THR A 162 -2.34 17.51 2.61
N GLY A 163 -1.57 17.82 1.56
CA GLY A 163 -1.13 16.83 0.59
C GLY A 163 -2.29 16.13 -0.10
N VAL A 164 -3.44 16.81 -0.21
CA VAL A 164 -4.67 16.25 -0.80
C VAL A 164 -4.39 15.78 -2.21
N HIS A 165 -3.51 16.44 -2.97
CA HIS A 165 -3.17 16.01 -4.32
C HIS A 165 -2.41 14.66 -4.34
N GLU A 166 -1.48 14.47 -3.41
CA GLU A 166 -0.70 13.24 -3.26
C GLU A 166 -1.54 12.11 -2.65
N ARG A 167 -2.50 12.46 -1.77
CA ARG A 167 -3.54 11.55 -1.27
C ARG A 167 -4.55 11.18 -2.36
N THR A 168 -4.91 12.09 -3.26
CA THR A 168 -5.81 11.79 -4.39
C THR A 168 -5.13 10.92 -5.42
N GLU A 169 -3.86 11.16 -5.74
CA GLU A 169 -3.13 10.33 -6.71
C GLU A 169 -2.79 8.95 -6.11
N SER A 170 -2.46 8.88 -4.82
CA SER A 170 -2.29 7.59 -4.14
C SER A 170 -3.60 6.83 -4.01
N LEU A 171 -4.73 7.49 -3.69
CA LEU A 171 -6.06 6.88 -3.73
C LEU A 171 -6.44 6.45 -5.15
N ARG A 172 -6.16 7.25 -6.18
CA ARG A 172 -6.39 6.88 -7.58
C ARG A 172 -5.55 5.67 -7.98
N SER A 173 -4.27 5.64 -7.62
CA SER A 173 -3.40 4.49 -7.90
C SER A 173 -3.84 3.23 -7.14
N ASN A 174 -4.30 3.38 -5.89
CA ASN A 174 -4.80 2.26 -5.09
C ASN A 174 -6.17 1.78 -5.60
N LEU A 175 -7.11 2.69 -5.86
CA LEU A 175 -8.44 2.41 -6.44
C LEU A 175 -8.35 1.87 -7.87
N SER A 176 -7.30 2.22 -8.63
CA SER A 176 -7.04 1.66 -9.96
C SER A 176 -6.55 0.20 -9.94
N SER A 177 -6.31 -0.37 -8.76
CA SER A 177 -6.01 -1.79 -8.63
C SER A 177 -7.29 -2.63 -8.70
N VAL A 178 -7.23 -3.75 -9.42
CA VAL A 178 -8.31 -4.76 -9.46
C VAL A 178 -8.68 -5.25 -8.05
N LYS A 179 -7.71 -5.26 -7.12
CA LYS A 179 -7.96 -5.59 -5.71
C LYS A 179 -8.82 -4.54 -5.02
N ALA A 180 -8.55 -3.25 -5.26
CA ALA A 180 -9.33 -2.17 -4.65
C ALA A 180 -10.75 -2.12 -5.20
N PHE A 181 -10.92 -2.34 -6.51
CA PHE A 181 -12.23 -2.48 -7.11
C PHE A 181 -13.02 -3.65 -6.49
N GLY A 182 -12.38 -4.81 -6.31
CA GLY A 182 -12.97 -5.95 -5.61
C GLY A 182 -13.39 -5.66 -4.18
N THR A 183 -12.53 -4.98 -3.41
CA THR A 183 -12.86 -4.58 -2.04
C THR A 183 -13.99 -3.57 -2.00
N LEU A 184 -14.10 -2.69 -3.00
CA LEU A 184 -15.17 -1.70 -3.08
C LEU A 184 -16.52 -2.38 -3.37
N ILE A 185 -16.57 -3.30 -4.33
CA ILE A 185 -17.78 -4.10 -4.59
C ILE A 185 -18.19 -4.87 -3.33
N LEU A 186 -17.25 -5.56 -2.68
CA LEU A 186 -17.53 -6.30 -1.46
C LEU A 186 -18.01 -5.38 -0.32
N SER A 187 -17.47 -4.17 -0.22
CA SER A 187 -17.90 -3.17 0.78
C SER A 187 -19.30 -2.64 0.49
N VAL A 188 -19.63 -2.39 -0.78
CA VAL A 188 -20.99 -1.99 -1.18
C VAL A 188 -21.99 -3.09 -0.86
N GLU A 189 -21.68 -4.34 -1.22
CA GLU A 189 -22.51 -5.50 -0.83
C GLU A 189 -22.69 -5.60 0.69
N ALA A 190 -21.61 -5.39 1.46
CA ALA A 190 -21.67 -5.40 2.92
C ALA A 190 -22.60 -4.31 3.49
N LEU A 191 -22.49 -3.09 2.94
CA LEU A 191 -23.28 -1.94 3.36
C LEU A 191 -24.76 -2.13 3.01
N ASP A 192 -25.05 -2.68 1.83
CA ASP A 192 -26.42 -2.94 1.41
C ASP A 192 -27.07 -4.05 2.26
N VAL A 193 -26.34 -5.14 2.52
CA VAL A 193 -26.81 -6.19 3.44
C VAL A 193 -27.04 -5.62 4.84
N LEU A 194 -26.10 -4.81 5.34
CA LEU A 194 -26.26 -4.19 6.66
C LEU A 194 -27.47 -3.25 6.70
N ARG A 195 -27.67 -2.43 5.66
CA ARG A 195 -28.79 -1.51 5.57
C ARG A 195 -30.13 -2.22 5.44
N ALA A 196 -30.17 -3.36 4.76
CA ALA A 196 -31.38 -4.15 4.56
C ALA A 196 -31.77 -4.96 5.81
N VAL A 197 -30.79 -5.48 6.55
CA VAL A 197 -31.03 -6.25 7.78
C VAL A 197 -31.38 -5.33 8.96
N VAL A 198 -30.87 -4.10 9.00
CA VAL A 198 -31.20 -3.12 10.04
C VAL A 198 -32.54 -2.45 9.73
N PRO A 199 -33.59 -2.65 10.54
CA PRO A 199 -34.89 -2.03 10.29
C PRO A 199 -34.84 -0.52 10.59
N TRP A 200 -35.42 0.26 9.67
CA TRP A 200 -35.55 1.71 9.81
C TRP A 200 -36.92 2.02 10.39
N ASN A 201 -36.97 2.18 11.71
CA ASN A 201 -38.21 2.50 12.41
C ASN A 201 -38.50 4.00 12.30
N TYR A 202 -39.72 4.32 11.88
CA TYR A 202 -40.18 5.70 11.78
C TYR A 202 -40.48 6.25 13.18
N VAL A 203 -39.82 7.35 13.55
CA VAL A 203 -39.91 7.92 14.90
C VAL A 203 -40.75 9.20 14.91
N GLY A 204 -40.80 9.94 13.80
CA GLY A 204 -41.68 11.10 13.70
C GLY A 204 -41.51 11.89 12.42
N THR A 205 -42.43 12.84 12.20
CA THR A 205 -42.37 13.81 11.12
C THR A 205 -42.12 15.18 11.72
N VAL A 206 -41.11 15.89 11.22
CA VAL A 206 -40.92 17.30 11.54
C VAL A 206 -41.73 18.11 10.53
N PRO A 207 -42.79 18.82 10.96
CA PRO A 207 -43.57 19.66 10.06
C PRO A 207 -42.70 20.82 9.58
N MET A 208 -42.60 21.00 8.27
CA MET A 208 -41.81 22.10 7.71
C MET A 208 -42.69 23.36 7.57
N PRO A 209 -42.12 24.56 7.74
CA PRO A 209 -42.89 25.80 7.59
C PRO A 209 -43.53 25.91 6.19
N PRO A 210 -44.80 26.34 6.10
CA PRO A 210 -45.60 26.29 4.87
C PRO A 210 -45.05 27.13 3.70
N TRP A 211 -44.10 28.03 3.96
CA TRP A 211 -43.44 28.85 2.92
C TRP A 211 -42.36 28.11 2.13
N THR A 212 -42.01 26.88 2.51
CA THR A 212 -40.89 26.16 1.90
C THR A 212 -41.27 25.26 0.73
N HIS A 213 -42.56 24.97 0.48
CA HIS A 213 -43.01 24.00 -0.55
C HIS A 213 -42.28 22.63 -0.47
N ILE A 214 -41.62 22.32 0.65
CA ILE A 214 -40.93 21.06 0.90
C ILE A 214 -41.88 20.16 1.71
N SER A 215 -42.01 18.91 1.29
CA SER A 215 -42.79 17.89 1.99
C SER A 215 -42.24 17.66 3.41
N ASP A 216 -43.11 17.33 4.36
CA ASP A 216 -42.70 17.11 5.75
C ASP A 216 -41.57 16.07 5.88
N LEU A 217 -40.57 16.39 6.71
CA LEU A 217 -39.39 15.54 6.87
C LEU A 217 -39.71 14.37 7.79
N LYS A 218 -39.81 13.17 7.21
CA LYS A 218 -39.95 11.91 7.96
C LYS A 218 -38.58 11.49 8.51
N ILE A 219 -38.45 11.51 9.83
CA ILE A 219 -37.25 11.04 10.54
C ILE A 219 -37.45 9.56 10.88
N ALA A 220 -36.59 8.72 10.30
CA ALA A 220 -36.47 7.32 10.66
C ALA A 220 -35.09 7.10 11.32
N ILE A 221 -35.08 6.33 12.40
CA ILE A 221 -33.86 6.01 13.15
C ILE A 221 -33.62 4.51 13.01
N PRO A 222 -32.39 4.07 12.72
CA PRO A 222 -32.07 2.65 12.67
C PRO A 222 -32.20 2.02 14.06
N ASP A 223 -32.80 0.84 14.13
CA ASP A 223 -32.84 0.08 15.38
C ASP A 223 -31.51 -0.62 15.63
N ILE A 224 -30.75 -0.15 16.60
CA ILE A 224 -29.42 -0.69 16.94
C ILE A 224 -29.55 -1.95 17.81
N PHE A 225 -30.69 -2.19 18.46
CA PHE A 225 -30.87 -3.37 19.30
C PHE A 225 -30.86 -4.68 18.51
N ILE A 226 -31.10 -4.59 17.19
CA ILE A 226 -31.02 -5.72 16.27
C ILE A 226 -29.63 -6.39 16.29
N LEU A 227 -28.56 -5.67 16.66
CA LEU A 227 -27.20 -6.23 16.77
C LEU A 227 -27.09 -7.28 17.88
N VAL A 228 -28.00 -7.31 18.84
CA VAL A 228 -28.04 -8.32 19.91
C VAL A 228 -28.79 -9.57 19.45
N GLU A 229 -29.61 -9.45 18.42
CA GLU A 229 -30.46 -10.54 17.95
C GLU A 229 -29.68 -11.56 17.12
N GLY A 230 -29.91 -12.86 17.36
CA GLY A 230 -29.19 -13.92 16.68
C GLY A 230 -29.47 -14.00 15.18
N HIS A 231 -30.67 -13.60 14.73
CA HIS A 231 -31.02 -13.64 13.31
C HIS A 231 -30.26 -12.59 12.48
N PHE A 232 -29.88 -11.46 13.08
CA PHE A 232 -29.03 -10.45 12.45
C PHE A 232 -27.69 -11.08 12.09
N TRP A 233 -27.06 -11.73 13.08
CA TRP A 233 -25.79 -12.40 12.89
C TRP A 233 -25.91 -13.60 11.95
N ALA A 234 -27.04 -14.29 11.89
CA ALA A 234 -27.24 -15.38 10.93
C ALA A 234 -27.11 -14.89 9.48
N VAL A 235 -27.76 -13.77 9.12
CA VAL A 235 -27.67 -13.21 7.76
C VAL A 235 -26.28 -12.64 7.50
N VAL A 236 -25.72 -11.87 8.44
CA VAL A 236 -24.41 -11.23 8.28
C VAL A 236 -23.28 -12.26 8.21
N SER A 237 -23.30 -13.28 9.06
CA SER A 237 -22.30 -14.36 9.04
C SER A 237 -22.43 -15.24 7.80
N LEU A 238 -23.65 -15.53 7.33
CA LEU A 238 -23.86 -16.24 6.08
C LEU A 238 -23.28 -15.44 4.91
N TRP A 239 -23.60 -14.16 4.80
CA TRP A 239 -23.02 -13.27 3.79
C TRP A 239 -21.49 -13.26 3.85
N ALA A 240 -20.91 -13.06 5.05
CA ALA A 240 -19.47 -13.03 5.22
C ALA A 240 -18.83 -14.38 4.85
N LEU A 241 -19.50 -15.48 5.12
CA LEU A 241 -19.02 -16.83 4.82
C LEU A 241 -18.99 -17.09 3.31
N ILE A 242 -20.06 -16.73 2.59
CA ILE A 242 -20.20 -17.00 1.15
C ILE A 242 -19.47 -15.98 0.27
N SER A 243 -19.43 -14.70 0.68
CA SER A 243 -18.88 -13.60 -0.11
C SER A 243 -17.41 -13.33 0.19
N ALA A 244 -16.91 -13.70 1.38
CA ALA A 244 -15.55 -13.45 1.81
C ALA A 244 -14.81 -14.70 2.29
N ALA A 245 -15.22 -15.32 3.40
CA ALA A 245 -14.41 -16.33 4.09
C ALA A 245 -14.10 -17.54 3.19
N LEU A 246 -15.11 -18.17 2.61
CA LEU A 246 -14.90 -19.33 1.72
C LEU A 246 -14.13 -18.94 0.45
N PRO A 247 -14.51 -17.89 -0.31
CA PRO A 247 -13.71 -17.46 -1.46
C PRO A 247 -12.24 -17.13 -1.14
N PHE A 248 -11.97 -16.52 0.02
CA PHE A 248 -10.60 -16.25 0.46
C PHE A 248 -9.84 -17.52 0.82
N THR A 249 -10.49 -18.51 1.43
CA THR A 249 -9.83 -19.81 1.68
C THR A 249 -9.45 -20.49 0.35
N VAL A 250 -10.33 -20.48 -0.65
CA VAL A 250 -10.02 -21.04 -1.98
C VAL A 250 -8.88 -20.25 -2.64
N ALA A 251 -8.92 -18.92 -2.59
CA ALA A 251 -7.86 -18.06 -3.13
C ALA A 251 -6.50 -18.22 -2.45
N TYR A 252 -6.47 -18.66 -1.19
CA TYR A 252 -5.25 -18.96 -0.46
C TYR A 252 -4.62 -20.29 -0.91
N PHE A 253 -5.43 -21.33 -1.08
CA PHE A 253 -4.94 -22.66 -1.45
C PHE A 253 -4.71 -22.84 -2.96
N PHE A 254 -5.56 -22.25 -3.80
CA PHE A 254 -5.52 -22.40 -5.25
C PHE A 254 -4.92 -21.14 -5.90
N ASN A 255 -3.70 -21.26 -6.43
CA ASN A 255 -3.01 -20.19 -7.16
C ASN A 255 -3.05 -20.44 -8.68
N LEU A 256 -4.18 -20.14 -9.31
CA LEU A 256 -4.41 -20.27 -10.76
C LEU A 256 -3.59 -19.25 -11.56
N SER A 257 -3.48 -18.00 -11.09
CA SER A 257 -2.71 -16.96 -11.79
C SER A 257 -1.21 -17.25 -11.87
N LEU A 258 -0.66 -17.90 -10.84
CA LEU A 258 0.75 -18.33 -10.82
C LEU A 258 1.01 -19.45 -11.83
N GLN A 259 0.12 -20.44 -11.91
CA GLN A 259 0.22 -21.53 -12.90
C GLN A 259 0.07 -20.99 -14.34
N ALA A 260 -0.86 -20.07 -14.57
CA ALA A 260 -1.06 -19.45 -15.88
C ALA A 260 0.16 -18.61 -16.32
N ALA A 261 0.81 -17.89 -15.39
CA ALA A 261 2.03 -17.14 -15.66
C ALA A 261 3.25 -18.06 -15.93
N GLN A 262 3.36 -19.18 -15.21
CA GLN A 262 4.44 -20.16 -15.39
C GLN A 262 4.33 -20.94 -16.70
N ALA A 263 3.11 -21.26 -17.13
CA ALA A 263 2.85 -21.98 -18.38
C ALA A 263 3.34 -21.22 -19.64
N GLY A 264 3.42 -19.89 -19.57
CA GLY A 264 3.81 -19.04 -20.70
C GLY A 264 5.27 -18.58 -20.74
N SER A 265 6.09 -18.85 -19.71
CA SER A 265 7.45 -18.30 -19.60
C SER A 265 8.40 -19.30 -18.93
N GLN A 266 8.91 -20.25 -19.72
CA GLN A 266 9.98 -21.15 -19.27
C GLN A 266 11.37 -20.48 -19.24
N VAL A 267 11.53 -19.24 -19.70
CA VAL A 267 12.87 -18.67 -20.00
C VAL A 267 13.30 -17.49 -19.11
N ARG A 268 12.41 -16.85 -18.33
CA ARG A 268 12.79 -15.69 -17.48
C ARG A 268 12.63 -15.95 -15.98
N ARG A 269 13.47 -16.85 -15.44
CA ARG A 269 13.78 -16.91 -13.99
C ARG A 269 14.57 -15.65 -13.60
N GLY A 270 13.89 -14.58 -13.21
CA GLY A 270 14.61 -13.37 -12.76
C GLY A 270 13.75 -12.30 -12.10
N ARG A 271 12.45 -12.28 -12.31
CA ARG A 271 11.54 -11.46 -11.50
C ARG A 271 10.65 -12.41 -10.72
N ALA A 272 11.08 -12.74 -9.50
CA ALA A 272 10.15 -13.13 -8.45
C ALA A 272 9.23 -11.93 -8.22
N GLY A 273 8.19 -11.83 -9.05
CA GLY A 273 7.13 -10.86 -8.87
C GLY A 273 6.55 -11.08 -7.48
N VAL A 274 6.47 -9.99 -6.72
CA VAL A 274 5.85 -9.90 -5.40
C VAL A 274 4.72 -10.93 -5.31
N HIS A 275 4.95 -12.01 -4.54
CA HIS A 275 3.96 -13.06 -4.36
C HIS A 275 2.70 -12.41 -3.78
N ALA A 276 1.62 -12.33 -4.56
CA ALA A 276 0.33 -12.01 -3.99
C ALA A 276 -0.05 -13.19 -3.09
N SER A 277 -0.20 -12.96 -1.79
CA SER A 277 -0.55 -14.02 -0.82
C SER A 277 -1.92 -14.67 -1.10
N PHE A 278 -2.76 -14.00 -1.90
CA PHE A 278 -4.07 -14.46 -2.33
C PHE A 278 -4.21 -14.27 -3.83
N ASP A 279 -4.73 -15.28 -4.52
CA ASP A 279 -5.00 -15.23 -5.94
C ASP A 279 -6.36 -14.59 -6.25
N PRO A 280 -6.39 -13.39 -6.88
CA PRO A 280 -7.65 -12.71 -7.18
C PRO A 280 -8.57 -13.49 -8.13
N LEU A 281 -8.00 -14.23 -9.08
CA LEU A 281 -8.81 -14.98 -10.06
C LEU A 281 -9.55 -16.14 -9.38
N SER A 282 -8.85 -16.92 -8.56
CA SER A 282 -9.45 -17.98 -7.74
C SER A 282 -10.53 -17.46 -6.82
N PHE A 283 -10.34 -16.27 -6.23
CA PHE A 283 -11.32 -15.64 -5.35
C PHE A 283 -12.66 -15.41 -6.08
N TYR A 284 -12.66 -14.75 -7.24
CA TYR A 284 -13.90 -14.44 -7.94
C TYR A 284 -14.60 -15.67 -8.53
N ILE A 285 -13.85 -16.66 -9.01
CA ILE A 285 -14.43 -17.93 -9.45
C ILE A 285 -15.08 -18.65 -8.27
N ALA A 286 -14.39 -18.74 -7.14
CA ALA A 286 -14.92 -19.37 -5.93
C ALA A 286 -16.19 -18.65 -5.45
N LYS A 287 -16.17 -17.32 -5.38
CA LYS A 287 -17.33 -16.50 -5.02
C LYS A 287 -18.51 -16.81 -5.94
N ALA A 288 -18.31 -16.78 -7.26
CA ALA A 288 -19.38 -17.07 -8.21
C ALA A 288 -20.01 -18.46 -7.98
N VAL A 289 -19.18 -19.50 -7.82
CA VAL A 289 -19.66 -20.88 -7.63
C VAL A 289 -20.38 -21.04 -6.28
N ILE A 290 -19.81 -20.51 -5.20
CA ILE A 290 -20.40 -20.61 -3.86
C ILE A 290 -21.71 -19.84 -3.79
N THR A 291 -21.74 -18.61 -4.30
CA THR A 291 -22.95 -17.79 -4.29
C THR A 291 -24.05 -18.39 -5.17
N TYR A 292 -23.69 -18.96 -6.32
CA TYR A 292 -24.62 -19.74 -7.14
C TYR A 292 -25.20 -20.90 -6.34
N LEU A 293 -24.35 -21.76 -5.78
CA LEU A 293 -24.79 -22.93 -5.02
C LEU A 293 -25.65 -22.58 -3.79
N VAL A 294 -25.36 -21.48 -3.09
CA VAL A 294 -26.14 -21.08 -1.91
C VAL A 294 -27.49 -20.50 -2.31
N TYR A 295 -27.58 -19.65 -3.33
CA TYR A 295 -28.86 -19.04 -3.73
C TYR A 295 -29.73 -19.95 -4.60
N THR A 296 -29.16 -20.72 -5.53
CA THR A 296 -29.95 -21.59 -6.42
C THR A 296 -30.30 -22.92 -5.79
N GLU A 297 -29.32 -23.59 -5.16
CA GLU A 297 -29.53 -24.91 -4.53
C GLU A 297 -29.97 -24.79 -3.07
N GLN A 298 -30.10 -23.56 -2.55
CA GLN A 298 -30.53 -23.28 -1.16
C GLN A 298 -29.69 -24.06 -0.14
N PHE A 299 -28.37 -24.09 -0.37
CA PHE A 299 -27.45 -24.87 0.47
C PHE A 299 -27.33 -24.29 1.87
N THR A 300 -27.75 -25.06 2.87
CA THR A 300 -27.86 -24.64 4.28
C THR A 300 -26.62 -24.94 5.13
N PHE A 301 -25.47 -25.30 4.53
CA PHE A 301 -24.24 -25.69 5.24
C PHE A 301 -24.49 -26.75 6.33
N TRP A 302 -25.00 -27.92 5.94
CA TRP A 302 -25.33 -29.02 6.86
C TRP A 302 -26.35 -28.62 7.95
N GLY A 303 -27.25 -27.69 7.65
CA GLY A 303 -28.28 -27.21 8.58
C GLY A 303 -27.80 -26.14 9.57
N ALA A 304 -26.61 -25.58 9.37
CA ALA A 304 -26.13 -24.44 10.16
C ALA A 304 -26.98 -23.17 9.92
N TYR A 305 -27.57 -23.03 8.73
CA TYR A 305 -28.46 -21.91 8.38
C TYR A 305 -29.83 -22.41 7.96
N GLN A 306 -30.87 -21.59 8.18
CA GLN A 306 -32.23 -21.88 7.75
C GLN A 306 -32.45 -21.30 6.34
N GLY A 307 -33.29 -21.95 5.51
CA GLY A 307 -33.63 -21.46 4.17
C GLY A 307 -34.17 -20.02 4.18
N LEU A 308 -34.96 -19.67 5.20
CA LEU A 308 -35.47 -18.30 5.38
C LEU A 308 -34.36 -17.25 5.59
N THR A 309 -33.19 -17.65 6.09
CA THR A 309 -32.01 -16.76 6.19
C THR A 309 -31.40 -16.52 4.82
N ILE A 310 -31.41 -17.53 3.95
CA ILE A 310 -30.93 -17.45 2.57
C ILE A 310 -31.85 -16.53 1.75
N ASP A 311 -33.17 -16.73 1.85
CA ASP A 311 -34.16 -15.87 1.17
C ASP A 311 -34.04 -14.41 1.59
N ARG A 312 -33.85 -14.17 2.89
CA ARG A 312 -33.60 -12.82 3.42
C ARG A 312 -32.29 -12.23 2.91
N LEU A 313 -31.24 -13.04 2.84
CA LEU A 313 -29.95 -12.60 2.32
C LEU A 313 -30.04 -12.26 0.84
N GLU A 314 -30.70 -13.09 0.03
CA GLU A 314 -30.89 -12.84 -1.40
C GLU A 314 -31.64 -11.53 -1.64
N GLY A 315 -32.69 -11.26 -0.85
CA GLY A 315 -33.42 -9.98 -0.90
C GLY A 315 -32.63 -8.77 -0.40
N SER A 316 -31.56 -9.00 0.37
CA SER A 316 -30.72 -7.94 0.96
C SER A 316 -29.51 -7.57 0.10
N VAL A 317 -29.04 -8.50 -0.74
CA VAL A 317 -27.91 -8.27 -1.63
C VAL A 317 -28.35 -7.42 -2.83
N PRO A 318 -27.56 -6.40 -3.23
CA PRO A 318 -27.88 -5.57 -4.39
C PRO A 318 -28.00 -6.45 -5.63
N TRP A 319 -29.21 -6.47 -6.21
CA TRP A 319 -29.56 -7.27 -7.39
C TRP A 319 -29.50 -8.79 -7.18
N GLY A 320 -29.51 -9.27 -5.92
CA GLY A 320 -29.57 -10.68 -5.54
C GLY A 320 -28.46 -11.53 -6.17
N LEU A 321 -28.82 -12.74 -6.63
CA LEU A 321 -27.91 -13.65 -7.32
C LEU A 321 -27.26 -13.01 -8.56
N ASN A 322 -28.04 -12.30 -9.37
CA ASN A 322 -27.56 -11.71 -10.62
C ASN A 322 -26.48 -10.66 -10.37
N GLY A 323 -26.65 -9.82 -9.34
CA GLY A 323 -25.65 -8.84 -8.93
C GLY A 323 -24.35 -9.48 -8.48
N ALA A 324 -24.44 -10.49 -7.61
CA ALA A 324 -23.26 -11.20 -7.10
C ALA A 324 -22.49 -11.94 -8.21
N LEU A 325 -23.20 -12.56 -9.15
CA LEU A 325 -22.60 -13.21 -10.32
C LEU A 325 -21.97 -12.19 -11.28
N ALA A 326 -22.66 -11.08 -11.56
CA ALA A 326 -22.12 -10.01 -12.40
C ALA A 326 -20.86 -9.39 -11.80
N GLY A 327 -20.87 -9.09 -10.50
CA GLY A 327 -19.69 -8.58 -9.78
C GLY A 327 -18.51 -9.56 -9.83
N SER A 328 -18.80 -10.86 -9.69
CA SER A 328 -17.78 -11.90 -9.80
C SER A 328 -17.24 -12.03 -11.23
N ALA A 329 -18.10 -11.96 -12.26
CA ALA A 329 -17.70 -12.01 -13.66
C ALA A 329 -16.82 -10.81 -14.05
N ILE A 330 -17.20 -9.59 -13.63
CA ILE A 330 -16.39 -8.39 -13.83
C ILE A 330 -15.03 -8.54 -13.13
N GLY A 331 -15.01 -9.11 -11.91
CA GLY A 331 -13.79 -9.44 -11.18
C GLY A 331 -12.87 -10.38 -11.96
N VAL A 332 -13.40 -11.49 -12.48
CA VAL A 332 -12.63 -12.45 -13.31
C VAL A 332 -12.04 -11.74 -14.53
N ILE A 333 -12.86 -10.98 -15.29
CA ILE A 333 -12.41 -10.25 -16.48
C ILE A 333 -11.31 -9.24 -16.10
N GLY A 334 -11.49 -8.48 -15.02
CA GLY A 334 -10.50 -7.52 -14.54
C GLY A 334 -9.17 -8.17 -14.18
N THR A 335 -9.20 -9.31 -13.48
CA THR A 335 -7.98 -10.05 -13.13
C THR A 335 -7.27 -10.63 -14.35
N LEU A 336 -8.02 -11.10 -15.34
CA LEU A 336 -7.46 -11.61 -16.59
C LEU A 336 -6.84 -10.49 -17.43
N TYR A 337 -7.52 -9.36 -17.53
CA TYR A 337 -7.02 -8.17 -18.23
C TYR A 337 -5.70 -7.67 -17.62
N GLU A 338 -5.64 -7.58 -16.29
CA GLU A 338 -4.41 -7.21 -15.58
C GLU A 338 -3.28 -8.23 -15.81
N ALA A 339 -3.61 -9.53 -15.83
CA ALA A 339 -2.63 -10.58 -16.08
C ALA A 339 -2.07 -10.53 -17.52
N ILE A 340 -2.91 -10.20 -18.51
CA ILE A 340 -2.49 -10.04 -19.91
C ILE A 340 -1.61 -8.81 -20.09
N LEU A 341 -1.98 -7.66 -19.51
CA LEU A 341 -1.21 -6.42 -19.61
C LEU A 341 0.18 -6.50 -18.95
N ARG A 342 0.35 -7.37 -17.95
CA ARG A 342 1.62 -7.58 -17.25
C ARG A 342 2.61 -8.48 -18.03
N LYS A 343 2.17 -9.11 -19.13
CA LYS A 343 2.94 -10.12 -19.88
C LYS A 343 3.69 -9.52 -21.06
#